data_AF-A0AAX6R7N4-F1
#
_entry.id   AF-A0AAX6R7N4-F1
#
_cell.length_a   1.000
_cell.length_b   1.000
_cell.length_c   1.000
_cell.angle_alpha   90.00
_cell.angle_beta   90.00
_cell.angle_gamma   90.00
#
_symmetry.space_group_name_H-M   'P 1'
#
loop_
_entity.id
_entity.type
_entity.pdbx_description
1 polymer ?
#
loop_
_entity_poly.entity_id
_entity_poly.type
_entity_poly.pdbx_seq_one_letter_code
_entity_poly.pdbx_strand_id
1 'polypeptide(L)'
;MRVAGAAKLVVAVAVFLLTFYVISQVFEIKMDASLGNLFARSALDTATRSTKPPRYKCGISKACPEKHFAFKMASGAANVVGPKICLEDSVLMSGVKNNVGRGINVALANGKTGEVVDTKYFDMWGGDVAPFIEFLKGIQDGTIVLMGTYDDGATKKKNEWRNFGEKMSSMCTPFHVKVSDPADAKMTLILFAKRFFIHFIMIYHLIEILNDEARRLIAELGSTSITNLGFRDNWVFCGGKGIKTKSPFEQHIKNNKDTNKYEGWPEVVEMEGCIPQKQD
;
A
#
# COMPACT_ATOMS: atom_id res chain seq x y z
N MET A 1 -0.13 -39.81 77.65
CA MET A 1 0.45 -38.63 76.96
C MET A 1 0.24 -38.69 75.43
N ARG A 2 -1.02 -38.78 74.94
CA ARG A 2 -1.35 -38.85 73.50
C ARG A 2 -2.54 -37.97 73.07
N VAL A 3 -3.11 -37.19 74.01
CA VAL A 3 -4.33 -36.38 73.76
C VAL A 3 -3.99 -34.91 73.46
N ALA A 4 -2.89 -34.40 74.02
CA ALA A 4 -2.51 -32.99 73.88
C ALA A 4 -2.07 -32.59 72.46
N GLY A 5 -1.48 -33.52 71.69
CA GLY A 5 -1.08 -33.26 70.29
C GLY A 5 -2.26 -33.24 69.32
N ALA A 6 -3.18 -34.19 69.47
CA ALA A 6 -4.40 -34.26 68.65
C ALA A 6 -5.31 -33.04 68.90
N ALA A 7 -5.45 -32.61 70.16
CA ALA A 7 -6.23 -31.41 70.49
C ALA A 7 -5.65 -30.14 69.83
N LYS A 8 -4.31 -29.99 69.81
CA LYS A 8 -3.67 -28.85 69.14
C LYS A 8 -3.85 -28.88 67.62
N LEU A 9 -3.84 -30.06 67.00
CA LEU A 9 -4.08 -30.21 65.57
C LEU A 9 -5.53 -29.85 65.21
N VAL A 10 -6.51 -30.31 66.00
CA VAL A 10 -7.93 -29.99 65.79
C VAL A 10 -8.16 -28.49 65.93
N VAL A 11 -7.57 -27.85 66.94
CA VAL A 11 -7.65 -26.39 67.11
C VAL A 11 -7.00 -25.65 65.93
N ALA A 12 -5.84 -26.11 65.46
CA ALA A 12 -5.16 -25.48 64.31
C ALA A 12 -5.98 -25.59 63.01
N VAL A 13 -6.59 -26.75 62.76
CA VAL A 13 -7.46 -26.97 61.59
C VAL A 13 -8.74 -26.14 61.70
N ALA A 14 -9.35 -26.07 62.89
CA ALA A 14 -10.53 -25.24 63.10
C ALA A 14 -10.25 -23.75 62.87
N VAL A 15 -9.12 -23.25 63.39
CA VAL A 15 -8.68 -21.86 63.15
C VAL A 15 -8.42 -21.61 61.67
N PHE A 16 -7.75 -22.55 60.98
CA PHE A 16 -7.50 -22.42 59.54
C PHE A 16 -8.80 -22.33 58.73
N LEU A 17 -9.77 -23.21 59.00
CA LEU A 17 -11.08 -23.18 58.33
C LEU A 17 -11.86 -21.89 58.62
N LEU A 18 -11.80 -21.39 59.86
CA LEU A 18 -12.42 -20.12 60.25
C LEU A 18 -11.76 -18.93 59.52
N THR A 19 -10.42 -18.92 59.44
CA THR A 19 -9.70 -17.87 58.69
C THR A 19 -10.02 -17.92 57.20
N PHE A 20 -10.08 -19.12 56.61
CA PHE A 20 -10.43 -19.28 55.19
C PHE A 20 -11.86 -18.80 54.92
N TYR A 21 -12.82 -19.15 55.78
CA TYR A 21 -14.20 -18.69 55.66
C TYR A 21 -14.33 -17.17 55.74
N VAL A 22 -13.63 -16.52 56.68
CA VAL A 22 -13.62 -15.05 56.80
C VAL A 22 -12.96 -14.41 55.57
N ILE A 23 -11.88 -14.98 55.04
CA ILE A 23 -11.24 -14.49 53.81
C ILE A 23 -12.19 -14.62 52.62
N SER A 24 -12.92 -15.73 52.48
CA SER A 24 -13.92 -15.92 51.42
C SER A 24 -15.06 -14.88 51.51
N GLN A 25 -15.57 -14.60 52.71
CA GLN A 25 -16.59 -13.56 52.93
C GLN A 25 -16.06 -12.15 52.59
N VAL A 26 -14.80 -11.85 52.91
CA VAL A 26 -14.16 -10.57 52.56
C VAL A 26 -13.91 -10.46 51.05
N PHE A 27 -13.61 -11.57 50.37
CA PHE A 27 -13.40 -11.59 48.92
C PHE A 27 -14.71 -11.38 48.16
N GLU A 28 -15.83 -11.96 48.61
CA GLU A 28 -17.15 -11.68 48.02
C GLU A 28 -17.57 -10.20 48.20
N ILE A 29 -17.39 -9.62 49.39
CA ILE A 29 -17.70 -8.20 49.64
C ILE A 29 -16.80 -7.27 48.79
N LYS A 30 -15.52 -7.61 48.63
CA LYS A 30 -14.60 -6.83 47.76
C LYS A 30 -14.91 -6.99 46.28
N MET A 31 -15.38 -8.16 45.84
CA MET A 31 -15.80 -8.39 44.46
C MET A 31 -17.06 -7.58 44.13
N ASP A 32 -18.08 -7.55 44.99
CA ASP A 32 -19.27 -6.72 44.77
C ASP A 32 -18.96 -5.21 44.82
N ALA A 33 -18.10 -4.77 45.73
CA ALA A 33 -17.70 -3.36 45.80
C ALA A 33 -16.79 -2.92 44.63
N SER A 34 -15.88 -3.79 44.16
CA SER A 34 -15.01 -3.48 43.01
C SER A 34 -15.73 -3.61 41.68
N LEU A 35 -16.67 -4.55 41.57
CA LEU A 35 -17.51 -4.74 40.38
C LEU A 35 -18.59 -3.65 40.31
N GLY A 36 -19.17 -3.25 41.46
CA GLY A 36 -20.08 -2.11 41.58
C GLY A 36 -19.43 -0.78 41.19
N ASN A 37 -18.18 -0.52 41.59
CA ASN A 37 -17.42 0.67 41.14
C ASN A 37 -16.95 0.59 39.68
N LEU A 38 -16.94 -0.60 39.07
CA LEU A 38 -16.71 -0.80 37.64
C LEU A 38 -17.99 -0.65 36.80
N PHE A 39 -19.16 -1.09 37.31
CA PHE A 39 -20.46 -0.93 36.65
C PHE A 39 -21.09 0.45 36.85
N ALA A 40 -20.85 1.13 37.98
CA ALA A 40 -21.27 2.51 38.18
C ALA A 40 -20.55 3.49 37.23
N ARG A 41 -19.36 3.14 36.73
CA ARG A 41 -18.68 3.88 35.63
C ARG A 41 -19.30 3.64 34.26
N SER A 42 -20.12 2.61 34.08
CA SER A 42 -20.82 2.34 32.81
C SER A 42 -22.25 2.90 32.78
N ALA A 43 -22.84 3.26 33.93
CA ALA A 43 -24.22 3.74 34.02
C ALA A 43 -24.36 5.28 34.06
N LEU A 44 -23.26 6.03 34.23
CA LEU A 44 -23.24 7.50 34.13
C LEU A 44 -22.52 7.96 32.85
N ASP A 45 -22.99 7.50 31.70
CA ASP A 45 -22.55 8.02 30.40
C ASP A 45 -23.74 8.24 29.45
N THR A 46 -24.90 8.61 30.00
CA THR A 46 -26.09 9.00 29.20
C THR A 46 -26.23 10.52 29.04
N ALA A 47 -25.22 11.34 29.40
CA ALA A 47 -25.25 12.77 29.09
C ALA A 47 -23.86 13.40 28.86
N THR A 48 -22.85 12.62 28.51
CA THR A 48 -21.55 13.16 28.10
C THR A 48 -21.58 13.33 26.59
N ARG A 49 -21.64 14.58 26.13
CA ARG A 49 -21.34 14.95 24.73
C ARG A 49 -20.08 14.21 24.31
N SER A 50 -20.20 13.27 23.36
CA SER A 50 -19.09 12.42 22.88
C SER A 50 -17.81 13.24 22.73
N THR A 51 -16.82 12.96 23.58
CA THR A 51 -15.46 13.52 23.49
C THR A 51 -14.65 12.84 22.37
N LYS A 52 -15.21 11.83 21.69
CA LYS A 52 -14.65 11.33 20.44
C LYS A 52 -14.94 12.37 19.34
N PRO A 53 -13.92 12.85 18.60
CA PRO A 53 -14.15 13.73 17.47
C PRO A 53 -15.16 13.07 16.52
N PRO A 54 -16.08 13.84 15.93
CA PRO A 54 -17.06 13.31 14.99
C PRO A 54 -16.34 12.54 13.88
N ARG A 55 -16.67 11.26 13.74
CA ARG A 55 -16.08 10.41 12.71
C ARG A 55 -16.76 10.74 11.38
N TYR A 56 -16.00 11.34 10.46
CA TYR A 56 -16.47 11.61 9.11
C TYR A 56 -16.32 10.37 8.21
N LYS A 57 -16.98 10.38 7.05
CA LYS A 57 -16.93 9.31 6.05
C LYS A 57 -15.47 8.98 5.69
N CYS A 58 -15.15 7.69 5.59
CA CYS A 58 -13.79 7.18 5.38
C CYS A 58 -12.75 7.56 6.47
N GLY A 59 -13.17 8.17 7.58
CA GLY A 59 -12.26 8.64 8.62
C GLY A 59 -11.36 9.79 8.16
N ILE A 60 -11.88 10.67 7.29
CA ILE A 60 -11.23 11.92 6.91
C ILE A 60 -11.24 12.92 8.06
N SER A 61 -10.33 13.89 8.04
CA SER A 61 -10.17 14.88 9.13
C SER A 61 -11.28 15.92 9.21
N LYS A 62 -11.97 16.23 8.10
CA LYS A 62 -13.01 17.26 8.01
C LYS A 62 -14.18 16.79 7.15
N ALA A 63 -15.40 17.24 7.44
CA ALA A 63 -16.56 16.95 6.58
C ALA A 63 -16.37 17.54 5.18
N CYS A 64 -16.82 16.80 4.16
CA CYS A 64 -16.87 17.31 2.80
C CYS A 64 -18.02 18.30 2.59
N PRO A 65 -17.85 19.30 1.69
CA PRO A 65 -18.94 20.18 1.27
C PRO A 65 -20.08 19.39 0.59
N GLU A 66 -21.23 20.03 0.43
CA GLU A 66 -22.33 19.46 -0.35
C GLU A 66 -21.90 19.12 -1.79
N LYS A 67 -22.51 18.09 -2.38
CA LYS A 67 -22.21 17.59 -3.74
C LYS A 67 -20.74 17.20 -3.92
N HIS A 68 -20.12 16.65 -2.88
CA HIS A 68 -18.78 16.06 -2.96
C HIS A 68 -18.78 14.67 -2.35
N PHE A 69 -17.91 13.81 -2.88
CA PHE A 69 -17.65 12.48 -2.35
C PHE A 69 -16.39 12.48 -1.49
N ALA A 70 -16.51 12.00 -0.26
CA ALA A 70 -15.39 11.77 0.64
C ALA A 70 -14.58 10.56 0.17
N PHE A 71 -13.26 10.70 0.08
CA PHE A 71 -12.38 9.56 -0.16
C PHE A 71 -11.17 9.60 0.77
N LYS A 72 -10.64 8.40 1.04
CA LYS A 72 -9.36 8.22 1.71
C LYS A 72 -8.65 7.03 1.11
N MET A 73 -7.39 7.21 0.77
CA MET A 73 -6.57 6.16 0.19
C MET A 73 -5.15 6.16 0.73
N ALA A 74 -4.55 4.97 0.74
CA ALA A 74 -3.19 4.73 1.16
C ALA A 74 -2.55 3.72 0.21
N SER A 75 -1.27 3.93 -0.12
CA SER A 75 -0.47 2.93 -0.83
C SER A 75 -0.16 1.72 0.05
N GLY A 76 0.46 0.70 -0.52
CA GLY A 76 0.98 -0.42 0.26
C GLY A 76 2.20 -0.04 1.11
N ALA A 77 2.39 -0.78 2.20
CA ALA A 77 3.62 -0.75 2.99
C ALA A 77 4.53 -1.90 2.54
N ALA A 78 5.58 -1.56 1.80
CA ALA A 78 6.44 -2.52 1.13
C ALA A 78 5.61 -3.58 0.37
N ASN A 79 5.89 -4.85 0.60
CA ASN A 79 5.14 -6.00 0.09
C ASN A 79 4.30 -6.70 1.17
N VAL A 80 4.19 -6.15 2.38
CA VAL A 80 3.54 -6.82 3.53
C VAL A 80 2.12 -6.36 3.80
N VAL A 81 1.83 -5.07 3.60
CA VAL A 81 0.49 -4.50 3.80
C VAL A 81 0.02 -3.92 2.48
N GLY A 82 -1.09 -4.44 1.97
CA GLY A 82 -1.69 -3.95 0.73
C GLY A 82 -2.34 -2.56 0.91
N PRO A 83 -2.59 -1.85 -0.21
CA PRO A 83 -3.19 -0.54 -0.21
C PRO A 83 -4.62 -0.57 0.32
N LYS A 84 -5.13 0.60 0.67
CA LYS A 84 -6.51 0.79 1.12
C LYS A 84 -7.15 1.92 0.33
N ILE A 85 -8.32 1.69 -0.25
CA ILE A 85 -9.09 2.69 -0.99
C ILE A 85 -10.51 2.71 -0.42
N CYS A 86 -10.94 3.88 0.05
CA CYS A 86 -12.27 4.13 0.59
C CYS A 86 -12.93 5.30 -0.14
N LEU A 87 -14.20 5.15 -0.49
CA LEU A 87 -15.05 6.18 -1.09
C LEU A 87 -16.42 6.15 -0.41
N GLU A 88 -16.92 7.30 0.03
CA GLU A 88 -18.22 7.46 0.69
C GLU A 88 -18.46 6.47 1.86
N ASP A 89 -17.44 6.28 2.69
CA ASP A 89 -17.39 5.33 3.82
C ASP A 89 -17.43 3.84 3.42
N SER A 90 -17.45 3.55 2.11
CA SER A 90 -17.32 2.20 1.56
C SER A 90 -15.87 1.89 1.25
N VAL A 91 -15.32 0.85 1.90
CA VAL A 91 -13.99 0.33 1.57
C VAL A 91 -14.08 -0.46 0.27
N LEU A 92 -13.54 0.12 -0.80
CA LEU A 92 -13.54 -0.49 -2.14
C LEU A 92 -12.44 -1.56 -2.26
N MET A 93 -11.22 -1.23 -1.83
CA MET A 93 -10.07 -2.13 -1.87
C MET A 93 -9.32 -2.11 -0.54
N SER A 94 -8.94 -3.28 -0.04
CA SER A 94 -8.07 -3.41 1.14
C SER A 94 -7.50 -4.82 1.28
N GLY A 95 -6.42 -4.97 2.05
CA GLY A 95 -5.91 -6.27 2.46
C GLY A 95 -6.97 -7.15 3.13
N VAL A 96 -7.84 -6.58 3.95
CA VAL A 96 -8.92 -7.31 4.65
C VAL A 96 -9.98 -7.86 3.69
N LYS A 97 -10.22 -7.16 2.57
CA LYS A 97 -11.14 -7.60 1.51
C LYS A 97 -10.53 -8.64 0.58
N ASN A 98 -9.24 -8.94 0.72
CA ASN A 98 -8.49 -9.87 -0.14
C ASN A 98 -8.62 -9.56 -1.64
N ASN A 99 -8.79 -8.28 -2.00
CA ASN A 99 -8.95 -7.82 -3.38
C ASN A 99 -7.85 -6.85 -3.82
N VAL A 100 -6.69 -6.90 -3.15
CA VAL A 100 -5.50 -6.11 -3.46
C VAL A 100 -4.34 -7.03 -3.83
N GLY A 101 -3.47 -6.57 -4.73
CA GLY A 101 -2.31 -7.33 -5.17
C GLY A 101 -1.15 -6.43 -5.58
N ARG A 102 0.03 -7.03 -5.75
CA ARG A 102 1.23 -6.32 -6.24
C ARG A 102 0.91 -5.58 -7.53
N GLY A 103 1.51 -4.40 -7.70
CA GLY A 103 1.30 -3.56 -8.89
C GLY A 103 0.46 -2.33 -8.61
N ILE A 104 -0.32 -1.93 -9.63
CA ILE A 104 -1.27 -0.82 -9.53
C ILE A 104 -2.67 -1.39 -9.23
N ASN A 105 -3.25 -0.95 -8.13
CA ASN A 105 -4.59 -1.30 -7.68
C ASN A 105 -5.54 -0.17 -8.10
N VAL A 106 -6.61 -0.49 -8.84
CA VAL A 106 -7.53 0.47 -9.42
C VAL A 106 -8.97 0.19 -8.98
N ALA A 107 -9.63 1.22 -8.46
CA ALA A 107 -11.06 1.23 -8.20
C ALA A 107 -11.75 2.27 -9.09
N LEU A 108 -12.80 1.84 -9.77
CA LEU A 108 -13.65 2.69 -10.60
C LEU A 108 -14.96 2.94 -9.87
N ALA A 109 -15.40 4.19 -9.86
CA ALA A 109 -16.70 4.58 -9.32
C ALA A 109 -17.43 5.54 -10.25
N ASN A 110 -18.76 5.50 -10.24
CA ASN A 110 -19.57 6.40 -11.04
C ASN A 110 -19.48 7.84 -10.47
N GLY A 111 -19.08 8.82 -11.30
CA GLY A 111 -18.92 10.20 -10.85
C GLY A 111 -20.20 10.95 -10.50
N LYS A 112 -21.38 10.37 -10.77
CA LYS A 112 -22.69 10.93 -10.37
C LYS A 112 -23.21 10.31 -9.09
N THR A 113 -23.11 9.00 -8.91
CA THR A 113 -23.69 8.29 -7.76
C THR A 113 -22.69 7.96 -6.67
N GLY A 114 -21.39 7.89 -7.00
CA GLY A 114 -20.34 7.40 -6.10
C GLY A 114 -20.32 5.87 -5.96
N GLU A 115 -21.16 5.15 -6.70
CA GLU A 115 -21.22 3.68 -6.66
C GLU A 115 -20.02 3.04 -7.37
N VAL A 116 -19.54 1.93 -6.81
CA VAL A 116 -18.41 1.17 -7.38
C VAL A 116 -18.83 0.49 -8.68
N VAL A 117 -18.04 0.68 -9.73
CA VAL A 117 -18.23 0.05 -11.03
C VAL A 117 -17.39 -1.21 -11.13
N ASP A 118 -16.09 -1.10 -10.84
CA ASP A 118 -15.18 -2.24 -10.85
C ASP A 118 -13.98 -2.00 -9.92
N THR A 119 -13.38 -3.09 -9.45
CA THR A 119 -12.10 -3.08 -8.73
C THR A 119 -11.19 -4.16 -9.29
N LYS A 120 -9.97 -3.77 -9.67
CA LYS A 120 -8.97 -4.65 -10.27
C LYS A 120 -7.57 -4.24 -9.81
N TYR A 121 -6.64 -5.16 -9.86
CA TYR A 121 -5.22 -4.87 -9.68
C TYR A 121 -4.44 -5.50 -10.82
N PHE A 122 -3.33 -4.88 -11.19
CA PHE A 122 -2.50 -5.29 -12.31
C PHE A 122 -1.04 -5.36 -11.86
N ASP A 123 -0.46 -6.56 -11.90
CA ASP A 123 0.94 -6.80 -11.51
C ASP A 123 1.90 -6.17 -12.52
N MET A 124 2.47 -5.03 -12.16
CA MET A 124 3.39 -4.29 -13.02
C MET A 124 4.81 -4.87 -13.03
N TRP A 125 5.14 -5.81 -12.13
CA TRP A 125 6.47 -6.43 -12.00
C TRP A 125 6.58 -7.73 -12.80
N GLY A 126 5.64 -8.67 -12.56
CA GLY A 126 5.65 -10.00 -13.16
C GLY A 126 4.54 -10.26 -14.18
N GLY A 127 3.57 -9.35 -14.31
CA GLY A 127 2.38 -9.51 -15.16
C GLY A 127 2.52 -8.88 -16.54
N ASP A 128 1.55 -9.17 -17.42
CA ASP A 128 1.43 -8.49 -18.70
C ASP A 128 0.68 -7.15 -18.56
N VAL A 129 1.06 -6.17 -19.38
CA VAL A 129 0.51 -4.81 -19.38
C VAL A 129 -0.68 -4.69 -20.33
N ALA A 130 -0.84 -5.61 -21.29
CA ALA A 130 -1.93 -5.56 -22.25
C ALA A 130 -3.32 -5.57 -21.58
N PRO A 131 -3.61 -6.45 -20.59
CA PRO A 131 -4.88 -6.41 -19.88
C PRO A 131 -5.13 -5.09 -19.15
N PHE A 132 -4.07 -4.45 -18.65
CA PHE A 132 -4.18 -3.15 -18.00
C PHE A 132 -4.52 -2.03 -18.99
N ILE A 133 -3.89 -2.04 -20.17
CA ILE A 133 -4.19 -1.07 -21.23
C ILE A 133 -5.62 -1.24 -21.74
N GLU A 134 -6.08 -2.47 -21.94
CA GLU A 134 -7.47 -2.76 -22.33
C GLU A 134 -8.45 -2.26 -21.29
N PHE A 135 -8.17 -2.51 -20.00
CA PHE A 135 -8.95 -1.98 -18.89
C PHE A 135 -9.02 -0.45 -18.89
N LEU A 136 -7.89 0.24 -19.07
CA LEU A 136 -7.84 1.71 -19.11
C LEU A 136 -8.62 2.30 -20.29
N LYS A 137 -8.60 1.62 -21.45
CA LYS A 137 -9.37 2.02 -22.63
C LYS A 137 -10.88 1.81 -22.44
N GLY A 138 -11.28 0.84 -21.62
CA GLY A 138 -12.68 0.54 -21.30
C GLY A 138 -13.33 1.51 -20.31
N ILE A 139 -12.58 2.43 -19.70
CA ILE A 139 -13.12 3.38 -18.71
C ILE A 139 -14.04 4.39 -19.41
N GLN A 140 -15.29 4.46 -18.97
CA GLN A 140 -16.30 5.38 -19.50
C GLN A 140 -16.12 6.81 -18.97
N ASP A 141 -16.51 7.80 -19.78
CA ASP A 141 -16.45 9.21 -19.42
C ASP A 141 -17.30 9.55 -18.18
N GLY A 142 -16.72 10.32 -17.25
CA GLY A 142 -17.35 10.64 -15.98
C GLY A 142 -17.17 9.57 -14.88
N THR A 143 -16.36 8.55 -15.12
CA THR A 143 -15.93 7.61 -14.08
C THR A 143 -14.81 8.22 -13.23
N ILE A 144 -14.94 8.13 -11.91
CA ILE A 144 -13.89 8.42 -10.92
C ILE A 144 -12.92 7.24 -10.93
N VAL A 145 -11.62 7.54 -11.02
CA VAL A 145 -10.56 6.53 -11.09
C VAL A 145 -9.61 6.72 -9.91
N LEU A 146 -9.62 5.76 -8.98
CA LEU A 146 -8.75 5.75 -7.80
C LEU A 146 -7.65 4.70 -8.02
N MET A 147 -6.38 5.10 -7.95
CA MET A 147 -5.23 4.21 -8.14
C MET A 147 -4.26 4.26 -6.96
N GLY A 148 -3.77 3.11 -6.51
CA GLY A 148 -2.75 3.02 -5.46
C GLY A 148 -1.73 1.91 -5.75
N THR A 149 -0.46 2.16 -5.47
CA THR A 149 0.61 1.18 -5.67
C THR A 149 0.72 0.20 -4.50
N TYR A 150 1.17 -1.02 -4.81
CA TYR A 150 1.58 -2.02 -3.83
C TYR A 150 2.85 -2.72 -4.31
N ASP A 151 3.89 -2.74 -3.46
CA ASP A 151 5.23 -3.27 -3.74
C ASP A 151 5.96 -2.56 -4.88
N ASP A 152 5.57 -2.79 -6.14
CA ASP A 152 6.12 -2.08 -7.30
C ASP A 152 5.04 -1.81 -8.35
N GLY A 153 4.87 -0.56 -8.76
CA GLY A 153 3.90 -0.12 -9.77
C GLY A 153 4.50 0.32 -11.10
N ALA A 154 5.83 0.28 -11.27
CA ALA A 154 6.50 0.96 -12.38
C ALA A 154 7.31 0.05 -13.30
N THR A 155 7.70 -1.16 -12.89
CA THR A 155 8.79 -1.88 -13.57
C THR A 155 8.32 -3.02 -14.47
N LYS A 156 8.15 -2.75 -15.77
CA LYS A 156 8.18 -3.83 -16.78
C LYS A 156 9.55 -3.88 -17.46
N LYS A 157 10.32 -4.95 -17.20
CA LYS A 157 11.49 -5.26 -18.03
C LYS A 157 10.99 -5.74 -19.40
N LYS A 158 11.35 -5.05 -20.49
CA LYS A 158 11.18 -5.61 -21.83
C LYS A 158 12.06 -6.85 -21.92
N ASN A 159 11.45 -8.02 -22.10
CA ASN A 159 12.16 -9.32 -22.20
C ASN A 159 13.16 -9.39 -23.37
N GLU A 160 13.21 -8.37 -24.25
CA GLU A 160 14.27 -8.19 -25.25
C GLU A 160 15.67 -8.24 -24.64
N TRP A 161 15.87 -7.84 -23.39
CA TRP A 161 17.18 -7.88 -22.72
C TRP A 161 17.60 -9.28 -22.23
N ARG A 162 16.66 -10.21 -21.98
CA ARG A 162 17.00 -11.62 -21.67
C ARG A 162 17.54 -12.33 -22.92
N ASN A 163 16.88 -12.11 -24.05
CA ASN A 163 17.38 -12.56 -25.36
C ASN A 163 18.65 -11.82 -25.78
N PHE A 164 18.85 -10.56 -25.38
CA PHE A 164 20.09 -9.83 -25.64
C PHE A 164 21.27 -10.38 -24.82
N GLY A 165 21.05 -10.80 -23.57
CA GLY A 165 22.06 -11.51 -22.77
C GLY A 165 22.48 -12.85 -23.41
N GLU A 166 21.52 -13.63 -23.90
CA GLU A 166 21.79 -14.87 -24.65
C GLU A 166 22.46 -14.60 -26.01
N LYS A 167 22.05 -13.56 -26.75
CA LYS A 167 22.69 -13.12 -28.02
C LYS A 167 24.09 -12.55 -27.81
N MET A 168 24.34 -11.84 -26.72
CA MET A 168 25.65 -11.33 -26.35
C MET A 168 26.56 -12.49 -25.91
N SER A 169 26.03 -13.47 -25.17
CA SER A 169 26.75 -14.71 -24.87
C SER A 169 27.10 -15.50 -26.13
N SER A 170 26.25 -15.50 -27.16
CA SER A 170 26.57 -16.13 -28.46
C SER A 170 27.53 -15.30 -29.33
N MET A 171 27.50 -13.96 -29.24
CA MET A 171 28.44 -13.05 -29.93
C MET A 171 29.83 -12.99 -29.27
N CYS A 172 29.94 -13.39 -28.00
CA CYS A 172 31.21 -13.61 -27.30
C CYS A 172 31.81 -15.01 -27.56
N THR A 173 31.46 -15.66 -28.67
CA THR A 173 32.29 -16.74 -29.20
C THR A 173 33.60 -16.13 -29.73
N PRO A 174 34.77 -16.70 -29.43
CA PRO A 174 36.05 -16.06 -29.72
C PRO A 174 36.24 -15.94 -31.23
N PHE A 175 36.13 -14.71 -31.76
CA PHE A 175 36.52 -14.40 -33.12
C PHE A 175 38.06 -14.39 -33.15
N HIS A 176 38.66 -15.44 -33.70
CA HIS A 176 40.09 -15.54 -33.92
C HIS A 176 40.53 -14.53 -34.99
N VAL A 177 40.70 -13.25 -34.62
CA VAL A 177 41.43 -12.30 -35.46
C VAL A 177 42.92 -12.58 -35.27
N LYS A 178 43.60 -13.02 -36.34
CA LYS A 178 45.06 -13.00 -36.40
C LYS A 178 45.52 -11.53 -36.45
N VAL A 179 45.86 -10.97 -35.30
CA VAL A 179 46.49 -9.65 -35.21
C VAL A 179 47.94 -9.81 -35.67
N SER A 180 48.28 -9.19 -36.79
CA SER A 180 49.61 -9.35 -37.42
C SER A 180 50.59 -8.21 -37.12
N ASP A 181 50.15 -7.16 -36.40
CA ASP A 181 51.01 -6.03 -36.01
C ASP A 181 50.66 -5.46 -34.61
N PRO A 182 51.64 -5.10 -33.76
CA PRO A 182 51.42 -4.65 -32.38
C PRO A 182 50.86 -3.23 -32.24
N ALA A 183 50.84 -2.43 -33.31
CA ALA A 183 50.26 -1.08 -33.32
C ALA A 183 48.73 -1.08 -33.46
N ASP A 184 48.15 -2.11 -34.13
CA ASP A 184 46.72 -2.20 -34.40
C ASP A 184 45.91 -2.76 -33.21
N ALA A 185 46.56 -3.54 -32.34
CA ALA A 185 45.92 -4.14 -31.16
C ALA A 185 45.37 -3.09 -30.17
N LYS A 186 46.08 -1.97 -29.98
CA LYS A 186 45.64 -0.89 -29.07
C LYS A 186 44.42 -0.13 -29.61
N MET A 187 44.35 0.09 -30.92
CA MET A 187 43.25 0.83 -31.54
C MET A 187 41.96 0.00 -31.54
N THR A 188 42.05 -1.31 -31.82
CA THR A 188 40.91 -2.23 -31.78
C THR A 188 40.35 -2.43 -30.37
N LEU A 189 41.21 -2.53 -29.35
CA LEU A 189 40.79 -2.69 -27.95
C LEU A 189 40.07 -1.44 -27.41
N ILE A 190 40.53 -0.24 -27.76
CA ILE A 190 39.91 1.03 -27.36
C ILE A 190 38.56 1.22 -28.05
N LEU A 191 38.43 0.85 -29.33
CA LEU A 191 37.16 0.90 -30.06
C LEU A 191 36.14 -0.11 -29.50
N PHE A 192 36.58 -1.32 -29.13
CA PHE A 192 35.72 -2.30 -28.45
C PHE A 192 35.28 -1.78 -27.07
N ALA A 193 36.21 -1.26 -26.27
CA ALA A 193 35.91 -0.71 -24.95
C ALA A 193 34.98 0.51 -25.04
N LYS A 194 35.20 1.45 -25.96
CA LYS A 194 34.32 2.63 -26.16
C LYS A 194 32.94 2.25 -26.68
N ARG A 195 32.84 1.26 -27.59
CA ARG A 195 31.54 0.79 -28.11
C ARG A 195 30.76 0.02 -27.05
N PHE A 196 31.44 -0.77 -26.22
CA PHE A 196 30.85 -1.39 -25.03
C PHE A 196 30.44 -0.35 -23.99
N PHE A 197 31.26 0.67 -23.71
CA PHE A 197 30.95 1.69 -22.70
C PHE A 197 29.76 2.58 -23.13
N ILE A 198 29.66 2.95 -24.40
CA ILE A 198 28.51 3.70 -24.95
C ILE A 198 27.24 2.84 -24.95
N HIS A 199 27.34 1.56 -25.32
CA HIS A 199 26.21 0.63 -25.18
C HIS A 199 25.82 0.44 -23.70
N PHE A 200 26.79 0.28 -22.79
CA PHE A 200 26.53 0.11 -21.36
C PHE A 200 25.87 1.37 -20.76
N ILE A 201 26.32 2.58 -21.13
CA ILE A 201 25.68 3.83 -20.71
C ILE A 201 24.26 3.95 -21.27
N MET A 202 24.01 3.60 -22.54
CA MET A 202 22.65 3.56 -23.10
C MET A 202 21.78 2.45 -22.49
N ILE A 203 22.36 1.32 -22.09
CA ILE A 203 21.68 0.20 -21.43
C ILE A 203 21.26 0.58 -20.00
N TYR A 204 22.10 1.29 -19.25
CA TYR A 204 21.77 1.76 -17.90
C TYR A 204 20.72 2.89 -17.91
N HIS A 205 20.60 3.63 -19.01
CA HIS A 205 19.59 4.69 -19.13
C HIS A 205 18.26 4.21 -19.72
N LEU A 206 18.17 2.95 -20.15
CA LEU A 206 16.98 2.34 -20.75
C LEU A 206 16.43 1.16 -19.94
N ILE A 207 16.63 1.19 -18.62
CA ILE A 207 16.00 0.27 -17.68
C ILE A 207 15.12 1.08 -16.76
N GLU A 208 13.87 1.17 -17.18
CA GLU A 208 12.64 0.98 -16.43
C GLU A 208 11.58 1.01 -17.56
N ILE A 209 10.31 0.71 -17.37
CA ILE A 209 9.30 1.77 -17.45
C ILE A 209 8.02 1.02 -17.88
N LEU A 210 6.97 1.12 -17.05
CA LEU A 210 5.58 0.92 -17.42
C LEU A 210 5.32 1.47 -18.84
N ASN A 211 4.79 0.67 -19.76
CA ASN A 211 4.64 1.02 -21.18
C ASN A 211 4.17 2.48 -21.41
N ASP A 212 4.79 3.19 -22.36
CA ASP A 212 4.49 4.59 -22.67
C ASP A 212 3.01 4.83 -22.95
N GLU A 213 2.35 3.85 -23.59
CA GLU A 213 0.91 3.88 -23.82
C GLU A 213 0.10 3.88 -22.52
N ALA A 214 0.45 3.02 -21.56
CA ALA A 214 -0.22 2.97 -20.26
C ALA A 214 -0.01 4.27 -19.48
N ARG A 215 1.22 4.81 -19.49
CA ARG A 215 1.53 6.10 -18.87
C ARG A 215 0.73 7.23 -19.49
N ARG A 216 0.62 7.27 -20.82
CA ARG A 216 -0.19 8.26 -21.55
C ARG A 216 -1.67 8.16 -21.17
N LEU A 217 -2.23 6.97 -21.15
CA LEU A 217 -3.63 6.74 -20.78
C LEU A 217 -3.93 7.20 -19.35
N ILE A 218 -3.02 6.97 -18.40
CA ILE A 218 -3.19 7.44 -17.01
C ILE A 218 -2.98 8.96 -16.92
N ALA A 219 -2.06 9.52 -17.70
CA ALA A 219 -1.88 10.97 -17.77
C ALA A 219 -3.13 11.68 -18.32
N GLU A 220 -3.84 11.08 -19.28
CA GLU A 220 -5.14 11.56 -19.77
C GLU A 220 -6.24 11.56 -18.69
N LEU A 221 -6.10 10.76 -17.62
CA LEU A 221 -7.01 10.78 -16.46
C LEU A 221 -6.68 11.91 -15.47
N GLY A 222 -5.63 12.68 -15.74
CA GLY A 222 -5.19 13.84 -14.95
C GLY A 222 -3.92 13.64 -14.13
N SER A 223 -3.22 12.51 -14.26
CA SER A 223 -1.98 12.23 -13.52
C SER A 223 -0.78 12.98 -14.10
N THR A 224 0.09 13.46 -13.22
CA THR A 224 1.37 14.07 -13.57
C THR A 224 2.56 13.24 -13.11
N SER A 225 2.43 12.50 -12.01
CA SER A 225 3.50 11.67 -11.46
C SER A 225 3.71 10.40 -12.27
N ILE A 226 2.69 9.89 -12.97
CA ILE A 226 2.78 8.64 -13.72
C ILE A 226 3.83 8.67 -14.83
N THR A 227 4.21 9.83 -15.35
CA THR A 227 5.27 9.93 -16.37
C THR A 227 6.64 9.59 -15.81
N ASN A 228 6.87 9.89 -14.52
CA ASN A 228 8.15 9.75 -13.84
C ASN A 228 8.16 8.65 -12.77
N LEU A 229 7.07 7.90 -12.63
CA LEU A 229 6.96 6.84 -11.63
C LEU A 229 8.01 5.74 -11.89
N GLY A 230 8.87 5.50 -10.90
CA GLY A 230 9.99 4.56 -10.97
C GLY A 230 9.85 3.36 -10.02
N PHE A 231 10.86 2.49 -10.02
CA PHE A 231 10.85 1.23 -9.28
C PHE A 231 10.59 1.41 -7.77
N ARG A 232 9.53 0.76 -7.27
CA ARG A 232 9.03 0.78 -5.87
C ARG A 232 8.64 2.15 -5.34
N ASP A 233 8.41 3.11 -6.23
CA ASP A 233 7.80 4.37 -5.83
C ASP A 233 6.40 4.12 -5.28
N ASN A 234 6.07 4.79 -4.19
CA ASN A 234 4.73 4.78 -3.64
C ASN A 234 3.91 5.92 -4.24
N TRP A 235 2.75 5.60 -4.79
CA TRP A 235 1.89 6.57 -5.48
C TRP A 235 0.43 6.29 -5.21
N VAL A 236 -0.31 7.36 -4.97
CA VAL A 236 -1.77 7.37 -4.85
C VAL A 236 -2.33 8.49 -5.71
N PHE A 237 -3.41 8.18 -6.40
CA PHE A 237 -4.00 9.08 -7.39
C PHE A 237 -5.51 8.93 -7.42
N CYS A 238 -6.20 10.06 -7.51
CA CYS A 238 -7.62 10.10 -7.80
C CYS A 238 -7.83 11.01 -9.00
N GLY A 239 -8.23 10.43 -10.13
CA GLY A 239 -8.52 11.15 -11.37
C GLY A 239 -9.92 10.89 -11.88
N GLY A 240 -10.16 11.26 -13.13
CA GLY A 240 -11.44 11.01 -13.78
C GLY A 240 -11.32 10.98 -15.29
N LYS A 241 -12.10 10.11 -15.92
CA LYS A 241 -12.16 10.05 -17.39
C LYS A 241 -12.92 11.27 -17.93
N GLY A 242 -12.29 12.00 -18.85
CA GLY A 242 -12.81 13.25 -19.41
C GLY A 242 -12.45 14.50 -18.60
N ILE A 243 -11.51 14.40 -17.65
CA ILE A 243 -10.96 15.58 -16.98
C ILE A 243 -10.19 16.45 -17.98
N LYS A 244 -10.37 17.77 -17.90
CA LYS A 244 -9.67 18.73 -18.78
C LYS A 244 -8.41 19.31 -18.14
N THR A 245 -8.23 19.09 -16.85
CA THR A 245 -7.16 19.65 -16.03
C THR A 245 -6.39 18.52 -15.35
N LYS A 246 -5.22 18.85 -14.83
CA LYS A 246 -4.50 17.97 -13.90
C LYS A 246 -5.36 17.72 -12.66
N SER A 247 -5.26 16.52 -12.11
CA SER A 247 -5.97 16.21 -10.87
C SER A 247 -5.30 16.93 -9.69
N PRO A 248 -6.08 17.55 -8.78
CA PRO A 248 -5.55 18.05 -7.52
C PRO A 248 -5.25 16.93 -6.51
N PHE A 249 -5.66 15.69 -6.80
CA PHE A 249 -5.56 14.54 -5.91
C PHE A 249 -4.50 13.56 -6.42
N GLU A 250 -3.24 13.88 -6.17
CA GLU A 250 -2.11 13.03 -6.51
C GLU A 250 -0.99 13.22 -5.48
N GLN A 251 -0.46 12.11 -4.95
CA GLN A 251 0.69 12.12 -4.04
C GLN A 251 1.65 10.99 -4.41
N HIS A 252 2.94 11.24 -4.26
CA HIS A 252 4.02 10.32 -4.63
C HIS A 252 5.19 10.45 -3.66
N ILE A 253 5.78 9.31 -3.30
CA ILE A 253 7.03 9.23 -2.56
C ILE A 253 7.98 8.36 -3.35
N LYS A 254 9.10 8.97 -3.78
CA LYS A 254 10.14 8.28 -4.52
C LYS A 254 10.89 7.29 -3.63
N ASN A 255 11.17 6.12 -4.18
CA ASN A 255 12.08 5.16 -3.59
C ASN A 255 13.51 5.73 -3.57
N ASN A 256 14.04 5.96 -2.38
CA ASN A 256 15.41 6.43 -2.18
C ASN A 256 16.04 5.74 -0.98
N LYS A 257 17.15 5.05 -1.20
CA LYS A 257 17.86 4.27 -0.19
C LYS A 257 18.23 5.08 1.06
N ASP A 258 18.48 6.38 0.90
CA ASP A 258 18.89 7.25 2.01
C ASP A 258 17.72 7.75 2.87
N THR A 259 16.50 7.77 2.32
CA THR A 259 15.30 8.34 2.98
C THR A 259 14.20 7.31 3.22
N ASN A 260 14.38 6.07 2.76
CA ASN A 260 13.37 5.03 2.87
C ASN A 260 13.12 4.65 4.33
N LYS A 261 11.84 4.50 4.68
CA LYS A 261 11.40 4.02 5.99
C LYS A 261 11.55 2.51 6.15
N TYR A 262 11.41 1.76 5.06
CA TYR A 262 11.57 0.30 5.04
C TYR A 262 12.81 -0.10 4.25
N GLU A 263 13.30 -1.32 4.46
CA GLU A 263 14.49 -1.82 3.77
C GLU A 263 14.24 -1.99 2.26
N GLY A 264 14.49 -0.93 1.48
CA GLY A 264 14.30 -0.93 0.03
C GLY A 264 12.90 -0.53 -0.44
N TRP A 265 12.05 0.02 0.42
CA TRP A 265 10.76 0.65 0.05
C TRP A 265 10.54 1.98 0.80
N PRO A 266 9.91 2.97 0.16
CA PRO A 266 9.51 4.22 0.80
C PRO A 266 8.36 4.00 1.80
N GLU A 267 8.08 5.03 2.61
CA GLU A 267 6.92 4.97 3.50
C GLU A 267 5.59 4.97 2.74
N VAL A 268 4.51 4.61 3.45
CA VAL A 268 3.15 4.64 2.91
C VAL A 268 2.78 6.09 2.60
N VAL A 269 2.28 6.32 1.39
CA VAL A 269 1.69 7.61 1.02
C VAL A 269 0.19 7.54 1.26
N GLU A 270 -0.34 8.53 1.98
CA GLU A 270 -1.77 8.67 2.25
C GLU A 270 -2.31 9.95 1.61
N MET A 271 -3.55 9.88 1.17
CA MET A 271 -4.27 11.01 0.62
C MET A 271 -5.75 10.90 1.01
N GLU A 272 -6.33 12.02 1.41
CA GLU A 272 -7.75 12.16 1.67
C GLU A 272 -8.27 13.44 1.04
N GLY A 273 -9.55 13.47 0.71
CA GLY A 273 -10.15 14.65 0.09
C GLY A 273 -11.62 14.48 -0.24
N CYS A 274 -12.12 15.46 -0.99
CA CYS A 274 -13.51 15.59 -1.38
C CYS A 274 -13.59 15.77 -2.90
N ILE A 275 -14.09 14.76 -3.62
CA ILE A 275 -14.20 14.77 -5.09
C ILE A 275 -15.51 15.48 -5.47
N PRO A 276 -15.49 16.51 -6.32
CA PRO A 276 -16.73 17.15 -6.79
C PRO A 276 -17.62 16.14 -7.54
N GLN A 277 -18.89 16.07 -7.17
CA GLN A 277 -19.87 15.25 -7.86
C GLN A 277 -20.14 15.81 -9.26
N LYS A 278 -20.13 14.94 -10.28
CA LYS A 278 -20.47 15.32 -11.64
C LYS A 278 -21.95 15.68 -11.72
N GLN A 279 -22.25 16.88 -12.18
CA GLN A 279 -23.61 17.33 -12.50
C GLN A 279 -23.88 17.13 -13.99
N ASP A 280 -25.15 17.04 -14.36
CA ASP A 280 -25.60 16.96 -15.75
C ASP A 280 -25.29 18.22 -16.54
#